data_AF-A0A1V4KPR9-F1
#
_entry.id   AF-A0A1V4KPR9-F1
#
_cell.length_a   1.000
_cell.length_b   1.000
_cell.length_c   1.000
_cell.angle_alpha   90.00
_cell.angle_beta   90.00
_cell.angle_gamma   90.00
#
_symmetry.space_group_name_H-M   'P 1'
#
loop_
_entity.id
_entity.type
_entity.pdbx_description
1 polymer ?
#
loop_
_entity_poly.entity_id
_entity_poly.type
_entity_poly.pdbx_seq_one_letter_code
_entity_poly.pdbx_strand_id
1 'polypeptide(L)'
;MGRGSQPHAGGGRVVRRGRATRGPPVGPPVTPPCPPCPPSGSSKGKDINTIKSLRVLRVLRPLKTIKRLPKLKAVFDCVVNSLKNVLNILIVYMLFMFIFAVVAVQLFKGKFFYCTDESKEFEKDCRGEYLVYEKDNEVKAQKREWKKYEFHYDNVLWALLTLFTVSTGEGWPQVLKHSVDATYENQGPSPGYRMEMSIFYVVYFVVFPFFFVNIFVALIIITFQEQGDKMMEEYSLEKNEVRHGWRWGHRGG
;
A
#
# COMPACT_ATOMS: atom_id res chain seq x y z
N MET A 1 61.36 27.27 39.78
CA MET A 1 62.48 26.72 40.59
C MET A 1 63.08 25.56 39.82
N GLY A 2 64.22 25.77 39.18
CA GLY A 2 64.97 24.72 38.50
C GLY A 2 66.00 24.08 39.42
N ARG A 3 66.16 22.76 39.28
CA ARG A 3 67.29 21.84 39.58
C ARG A 3 66.88 20.55 38.84
N GLY A 4 67.57 19.97 37.85
CA GLY A 4 69.00 19.89 37.58
C GLY A 4 69.51 18.54 38.10
N SER A 5 69.59 17.50 37.26
CA SER A 5 70.56 16.39 37.34
C SER A 5 70.32 15.30 36.26
N GLN A 6 71.30 15.12 35.37
CA GLN A 6 71.62 13.83 34.72
C GLN A 6 72.54 13.01 35.66
N PRO A 7 72.71 11.69 35.46
CA PRO A 7 73.90 11.23 34.74
C PRO A 7 73.74 9.97 33.86
N HIS A 8 74.82 9.73 33.09
CA HIS A 8 75.16 8.71 32.10
C HIS A 8 75.10 7.22 32.52
N ALA A 9 74.95 6.33 31.51
CA ALA A 9 75.97 5.34 31.06
C ALA A 9 75.38 3.96 30.69
N GLY A 10 75.84 3.37 29.58
CA GLY A 10 75.67 1.93 29.32
C GLY A 10 75.59 1.54 27.84
N GLY A 11 76.73 1.45 27.15
CA GLY A 11 76.82 0.90 25.80
C GLY A 11 76.73 -0.63 25.75
N GLY A 12 76.27 -1.18 24.62
CA GLY A 12 76.23 -2.63 24.43
C GLY A 12 75.71 -3.12 23.07
N ARG A 13 76.66 -3.31 22.14
CA ARG A 13 76.68 -4.25 20.99
C ARG A 13 75.57 -4.19 19.92
N VAL A 14 76.01 -3.65 18.79
CA VAL A 14 75.66 -4.05 17.42
C VAL A 14 75.82 -5.57 17.25
N VAL A 15 74.74 -6.25 16.90
CA VAL A 15 74.79 -7.54 16.19
C VAL A 15 74.19 -7.33 14.80
N ARG A 16 75.08 -7.22 13.81
CA ARG A 16 74.74 -7.33 12.39
C ARG A 16 74.40 -8.79 12.10
N ARG A 17 73.18 -9.08 11.62
CA ARG A 17 72.92 -10.28 10.80
C ARG A 17 71.91 -9.97 9.71
N GLY A 18 72.34 -10.25 8.48
CA GLY A 18 71.51 -10.94 7.49
C GLY A 18 70.51 -10.11 6.70
N ARG A 19 71.01 -9.50 5.63
CA ARG A 19 70.25 -9.10 4.44
C ARG A 19 69.40 -10.28 3.94
N ALA A 20 68.08 -10.14 3.95
CA ALA A 20 67.17 -10.96 3.15
C ALA A 20 66.25 -10.00 2.39
N THR A 21 66.62 -9.72 1.15
CA THR A 21 65.78 -9.05 0.15
C THR A 21 64.55 -9.92 -0.10
N ARG A 22 63.44 -9.61 0.55
CA ARG A 22 62.12 -10.16 0.18
C ARG A 22 61.52 -9.26 -0.89
N GLY A 23 61.25 -9.86 -2.04
CA GLY A 23 60.62 -9.22 -3.20
C GLY A 23 59.19 -8.74 -2.92
N PRO A 24 58.53 -8.17 -3.94
CA PRO A 24 57.23 -7.51 -3.79
C PRO A 24 56.12 -8.46 -3.33
N PRO A 25 55.05 -7.95 -2.70
CA PRO A 25 53.93 -8.77 -2.26
C PRO A 25 53.25 -9.45 -3.45
N VAL A 26 53.14 -10.77 -3.34
CA VAL A 26 52.43 -11.67 -4.25
C VAL A 26 50.95 -11.30 -4.25
N GLY A 27 50.39 -11.04 -5.42
CA GLY A 27 48.96 -10.80 -5.61
C GLY A 27 48.09 -11.99 -5.19
N PRO A 28 46.77 -11.79 -5.02
CA PRO A 28 45.86 -12.84 -4.55
C PRO A 28 45.82 -14.04 -5.51
N PRO A 29 45.51 -15.26 -5.02
CA PRO A 29 45.55 -16.46 -5.83
C PRO A 29 44.50 -16.40 -6.93
N VAL A 30 44.96 -16.60 -8.17
CA VAL A 30 44.13 -16.75 -9.36
C VAL A 30 43.44 -18.10 -9.28
N THR A 31 42.14 -18.10 -9.02
CA THR A 31 41.31 -19.31 -9.13
C THR A 31 41.15 -19.72 -10.60
N PRO A 32 41.18 -21.01 -10.94
CA PRO A 32 40.92 -21.45 -12.31
C PRO A 32 39.45 -21.20 -12.70
N PRO A 33 39.16 -20.89 -13.98
CA PRO A 33 37.79 -20.73 -14.45
C PRO A 33 37.05 -22.07 -14.41
N CYS A 34 35.85 -22.07 -13.82
CA CYS A 34 34.94 -23.21 -13.86
C CYS A 34 34.55 -23.53 -15.32
N PRO A 35 34.38 -24.81 -15.69
CA PRO A 35 33.87 -25.19 -17.00
C PRO A 35 32.42 -24.70 -17.21
N PRO A 36 32.00 -24.41 -18.45
CA PRO A 36 30.63 -24.00 -18.74
C PRO A 36 29.66 -25.15 -18.44
N CYS A 37 28.64 -24.86 -17.62
CA CYS A 37 27.51 -25.76 -17.42
C CYS A 37 26.73 -25.95 -18.72
N PRO A 38 26.16 -27.14 -18.99
CA PRO A 38 25.32 -27.38 -20.16
C PRO A 38 24.03 -26.54 -20.10
N PRO A 39 23.40 -26.21 -21.25
CA PRO A 39 22.16 -25.46 -21.27
C PRO A 39 21.01 -26.37 -20.82
N SER A 40 20.67 -26.29 -19.54
CA SER A 40 19.38 -26.76 -19.03
C SER A 40 18.32 -25.75 -19.43
N GLY A 41 17.77 -25.91 -20.64
CA GLY A 41 16.43 -25.43 -20.94
C GLY A 41 15.43 -26.17 -20.04
N SER A 42 14.97 -25.50 -18.98
CA SER A 42 13.68 -25.84 -18.36
C SER A 42 13.17 -24.66 -17.55
N SER A 43 12.14 -24.03 -18.09
CA SER A 43 11.24 -23.11 -17.40
C SER A 43 10.67 -23.77 -16.14
N LYS A 44 11.37 -23.70 -15.00
CA LYS A 44 10.92 -24.21 -13.69
C LYS A 44 11.08 -23.21 -12.54
N GLY A 45 11.24 -21.92 -12.85
CA GLY A 45 11.23 -20.84 -11.85
C GLY A 45 9.83 -20.37 -11.42
N LYS A 46 8.78 -20.72 -12.19
CA LYS A 46 7.38 -20.32 -11.89
C LYS A 46 6.64 -21.32 -11.00
N ASP A 47 7.06 -22.58 -10.95
CA ASP A 47 6.32 -23.62 -10.22
C ASP A 47 6.61 -23.62 -8.71
N ILE A 48 7.83 -23.28 -8.28
CA ILE A 48 8.18 -23.27 -6.84
C ILE A 48 7.47 -22.17 -6.05
N ASN A 49 7.24 -21.00 -6.67
CA ASN A 49 6.50 -19.90 -6.06
C ASN A 49 4.99 -20.17 -6.07
N THR A 50 4.48 -20.80 -7.14
CA THR A 50 3.09 -21.27 -7.21
C THR A 50 2.81 -22.32 -6.13
N ILE A 51 3.69 -23.30 -5.93
CA ILE A 51 3.55 -24.35 -4.90
C ILE A 51 3.60 -23.79 -3.47
N LYS A 52 4.37 -22.73 -3.20
CA LYS A 52 4.34 -21.99 -1.92
C LYS A 52 3.02 -21.24 -1.73
N SER A 53 2.54 -20.54 -2.76
CA SER A 53 1.25 -19.82 -2.73
C SER A 53 0.04 -20.75 -2.57
N LEU A 54 0.09 -21.99 -3.08
CA LEU A 54 -0.95 -23.00 -2.87
C LEU A 54 -1.11 -23.41 -1.38
N ARG A 55 -0.10 -23.14 -0.52
CA ARG A 55 -0.23 -23.34 0.93
C ARG A 55 -1.12 -22.28 1.58
N VAL A 56 -1.16 -21.06 1.04
CA VAL A 56 -2.05 -19.98 1.50
C VAL A 56 -3.51 -20.36 1.29
N LEU A 57 -3.85 -21.11 0.24
CA LEU A 57 -5.23 -21.60 0.00
C LEU A 57 -5.77 -22.51 1.13
N ARG A 58 -4.92 -23.03 2.01
CA ARG A 58 -5.36 -23.76 3.21
C ARG A 58 -6.01 -22.84 4.25
N VAL A 59 -5.76 -21.52 4.20
CA VAL A 59 -6.46 -20.50 5.00
C VAL A 59 -7.94 -20.42 4.63
N LEU A 60 -8.33 -20.88 3.44
CA LEU A 60 -9.72 -20.96 2.98
C LEU A 60 -10.42 -22.26 3.40
N ARG A 61 -9.75 -23.19 4.11
CA ARG A 61 -10.37 -24.42 4.62
C ARG A 61 -11.63 -24.15 5.47
N PRO A 62 -11.66 -23.15 6.37
CA PRO A 62 -12.86 -22.81 7.12
C PRO A 62 -14.06 -22.48 6.21
N LEU A 63 -13.84 -21.78 5.08
CA LEU A 63 -14.90 -21.49 4.09
C LEU A 63 -15.42 -22.77 3.41
N LYS A 64 -14.57 -23.78 3.21
CA LYS A 64 -14.98 -25.09 2.71
C LYS A 64 -15.78 -25.88 3.76
N THR A 65 -15.48 -25.69 5.05
CA THR A 65 -16.21 -26.29 6.18
C THR A 65 -17.58 -25.64 6.41
N ILE A 66 -17.75 -24.34 6.10
CA ILE A 66 -19.05 -23.64 6.14
C ILE A 66 -20.09 -24.34 5.25
N LYS A 67 -19.68 -24.86 4.08
CA LYS A 67 -20.57 -25.63 3.19
C LYS A 67 -21.06 -26.96 3.79
N ARG A 68 -20.37 -27.52 4.80
CA ARG A 68 -20.78 -28.76 5.48
C ARG A 68 -21.70 -28.52 6.68
N LEU A 69 -21.77 -27.29 7.20
CA LEU A 69 -22.61 -26.95 8.34
C LEU A 69 -23.82 -26.12 7.86
N PRO A 70 -25.03 -26.72 7.77
CA PRO A 70 -26.20 -26.06 7.19
C PRO A 70 -26.57 -24.76 7.92
N LYS A 71 -26.27 -24.67 9.23
CA LYS A 71 -26.49 -23.47 10.05
C LYS A 71 -25.58 -22.29 9.66
N LEU A 72 -24.29 -22.51 9.37
CA LEU A 72 -23.39 -21.43 8.92
C LEU A 72 -23.61 -21.06 7.45
N LYS A 73 -24.01 -22.04 6.63
CA LYS A 73 -24.36 -21.80 5.22
C LYS A 73 -25.54 -20.84 5.09
N ALA A 74 -26.59 -20.99 5.91
CA ALA A 74 -27.73 -20.07 5.90
C ALA A 74 -27.33 -18.61 6.19
N VAL A 75 -26.44 -18.38 7.16
CA VAL A 75 -25.94 -17.03 7.48
C VAL A 75 -25.09 -16.47 6.34
N PHE A 76 -24.19 -17.27 5.78
CA PHE A 76 -23.37 -16.86 4.63
C PHE A 76 -24.20 -16.55 3.38
N ASP A 77 -25.21 -17.38 3.07
CA ASP A 77 -26.11 -17.16 1.94
C ASP A 77 -26.93 -15.88 2.15
N CYS A 78 -27.36 -15.58 3.38
CA CYS A 78 -28.01 -14.31 3.73
C CYS A 78 -27.09 -13.10 3.48
N VAL A 79 -25.81 -13.18 3.93
CA VAL A 79 -24.81 -12.12 3.71
C VAL A 79 -24.52 -11.91 2.22
N VAL A 80 -24.38 -12.97 1.43
CA VAL A 80 -24.15 -12.85 -0.02
C VAL A 80 -25.37 -12.28 -0.73
N ASN A 81 -26.58 -12.62 -0.27
CA ASN A 81 -27.81 -12.07 -0.84
C ASN A 81 -27.97 -10.58 -0.55
N SER A 82 -27.67 -10.13 0.67
CA SER A 82 -27.68 -8.70 1.01
C SER A 82 -26.55 -7.92 0.35
N LEU A 83 -25.38 -8.54 0.15
CA LEU A 83 -24.25 -7.93 -0.57
C LEU A 83 -24.58 -7.58 -2.02
N LYS A 84 -25.41 -8.36 -2.73
CA LYS A 84 -25.77 -8.05 -4.13
C LYS A 84 -26.43 -6.68 -4.25
N ASN A 85 -27.30 -6.33 -3.31
CA ASN A 85 -27.96 -5.02 -3.30
C ASN A 85 -26.95 -3.91 -2.96
N VAL A 86 -26.02 -4.17 -2.03
CA VAL A 86 -24.95 -3.24 -1.66
C VAL A 86 -23.98 -2.99 -2.82
N LEU A 87 -23.65 -4.02 -3.62
CA LEU A 87 -22.71 -3.91 -4.74
C LEU A 87 -23.17 -2.93 -5.82
N ASN A 88 -24.47 -2.87 -6.12
CA ASN A 88 -25.01 -1.91 -7.10
C ASN A 88 -24.68 -0.46 -6.70
N ILE A 89 -24.74 -0.17 -5.41
CA ILE A 89 -24.53 1.18 -4.87
C ILE A 89 -23.04 1.45 -4.70
N LEU A 90 -22.26 0.44 -4.31
CA LEU A 90 -20.81 0.50 -4.32
C LEU A 90 -20.26 0.82 -5.72
N ILE A 91 -20.88 0.30 -6.79
CA ILE A 91 -20.48 0.63 -8.17
C ILE A 91 -20.67 2.13 -8.44
N VAL A 92 -21.80 2.72 -8.06
CA VAL A 92 -22.03 4.17 -8.23
C VAL A 92 -21.00 4.99 -7.44
N TYR A 93 -20.71 4.58 -6.21
CA TYR A 93 -19.66 5.18 -5.38
C TYR A 93 -18.27 5.11 -6.04
N MET A 94 -17.89 3.94 -6.55
CA MET A 94 -16.62 3.72 -7.23
C MET A 94 -16.50 4.52 -8.54
N LEU A 95 -17.60 4.68 -9.29
CA LEU A 95 -17.62 5.52 -10.49
C LEU A 95 -17.37 7.00 -10.17
N PHE A 96 -17.94 7.49 -9.07
CA PHE A 96 -17.71 8.86 -8.64
C PHE A 96 -16.27 9.08 -8.15
N MET A 97 -15.73 8.16 -7.34
CA MET A 97 -14.31 8.14 -6.99
C MET A 97 -13.41 8.10 -8.22
N PHE A 98 -13.80 7.35 -9.26
CA PHE A 98 -13.02 7.24 -10.49
C PHE A 98 -12.87 8.58 -11.22
N ILE A 99 -13.90 9.43 -11.23
CA ILE A 99 -13.81 10.77 -11.83
C ILE A 99 -12.73 11.60 -11.12
N PHE A 100 -12.73 11.64 -9.79
CA PHE A 100 -11.69 12.33 -9.01
C PHE A 100 -10.32 11.68 -9.18
N ALA A 101 -10.24 10.36 -9.29
CA ALA A 101 -8.98 9.65 -9.52
C ALA A 101 -8.33 10.04 -10.84
N VAL A 102 -9.12 10.13 -11.92
CA VAL A 102 -8.61 10.58 -13.24
C VAL A 102 -8.09 12.02 -13.13
N VAL A 103 -8.84 12.93 -12.50
CA VAL A 103 -8.39 14.32 -12.30
C VAL A 103 -7.08 14.35 -11.49
N ALA A 104 -6.98 13.58 -10.41
CA ALA A 104 -5.79 13.52 -9.57
C ALA A 104 -4.57 13.00 -10.34
N VAL A 105 -4.73 11.98 -11.19
CA VAL A 105 -3.66 11.48 -12.05
C VAL A 105 -3.17 12.59 -12.98
N GLN A 106 -4.08 13.36 -13.60
CA GLN A 106 -3.66 14.44 -14.50
C GLN A 106 -2.92 15.57 -13.78
N LEU A 107 -3.23 15.82 -12.50
CA LEU A 107 -2.58 16.87 -11.71
C LEU A 107 -1.23 16.42 -11.14
N PHE A 108 -1.11 15.17 -10.69
CA PHE A 108 -0.04 14.72 -9.79
C PHE A 108 0.83 13.57 -10.33
N LYS A 109 0.53 13.04 -11.52
CA LYS A 109 1.32 11.96 -12.13
C LYS A 109 2.81 12.32 -12.18
N GLY A 110 3.63 11.40 -11.70
CA GLY A 110 5.08 11.51 -11.75
C GLY A 110 5.70 12.48 -10.74
N LYS A 111 4.92 13.16 -9.89
CA LYS A 111 5.44 14.21 -8.98
C LYS A 111 5.65 13.75 -7.53
N PHE A 112 5.34 12.50 -7.22
CA PHE A 112 5.35 11.94 -5.85
C PHE A 112 6.67 11.21 -5.52
N PHE A 113 7.77 11.66 -6.13
CA PHE A 113 9.10 11.13 -5.87
C PHE A 113 9.87 12.06 -4.95
N TYR A 114 10.75 11.46 -4.14
CA TYR A 114 11.61 12.16 -3.21
C TYR A 114 12.95 11.43 -3.10
N CYS A 115 14.02 12.19 -2.81
CA CYS A 115 15.30 11.61 -2.44
C CYS A 115 15.30 11.29 -0.93
N THR A 116 15.97 10.23 -0.52
CA THR A 116 16.18 9.93 0.92
C THR A 116 17.01 11.01 1.65
N ASP A 117 17.73 11.86 0.91
CA ASP A 117 18.47 13.01 1.42
C ASP A 117 17.77 14.30 0.97
N GLU A 118 17.25 15.07 1.94
CA GLU A 118 16.53 16.33 1.71
C GLU A 118 17.40 17.41 1.05
N SER A 119 18.73 17.28 1.12
CA SER A 119 19.67 18.24 0.53
C SER A 119 19.74 18.14 -1.00
N LYS A 120 19.14 17.11 -1.61
CA LYS A 120 19.18 16.85 -3.05
C LYS A 120 17.78 16.92 -3.66
N GLU A 121 17.58 17.95 -4.47
CA GLU A 121 16.30 18.21 -5.11
C GLU A 121 16.08 17.45 -6.43
N PHE A 122 17.13 17.04 -7.14
CA PHE A 122 16.96 16.40 -8.47
C PHE A 122 17.29 14.91 -8.44
N GLU A 123 16.57 14.12 -9.24
CA GLU A 123 16.80 12.68 -9.37
C GLU A 123 18.26 12.35 -9.76
N LYS A 124 18.82 13.10 -10.71
CA LYS A 124 20.20 12.93 -11.19
C LYS A 124 21.24 13.07 -10.07
N ASP A 125 20.94 13.90 -9.07
CA ASP A 125 21.85 14.25 -7.98
C ASP A 125 21.63 13.37 -6.73
N CYS A 126 20.55 12.58 -6.71
CA CYS A 126 20.22 11.61 -5.66
C CYS A 126 21.04 10.32 -5.82
N ARG A 127 22.37 10.44 -5.76
CA ARG A 127 23.34 9.34 -5.92
C ARG A 127 24.40 9.36 -4.81
N GLY A 128 25.02 8.21 -4.59
CA GLY A 128 26.05 8.03 -3.56
C GLY A 128 25.46 7.77 -2.18
N GLU A 129 26.16 8.20 -1.13
CA GLU A 129 25.79 8.00 0.27
C GLU A 129 25.60 9.34 0.98
N TYR A 130 24.78 9.34 2.04
CA TYR A 130 24.55 10.46 2.93
C TYR A 130 24.66 9.99 4.39
N LEU A 131 25.00 10.92 5.28
CA LEU A 131 25.21 10.63 6.69
C LEU A 131 23.90 10.88 7.44
N VAL A 132 23.38 9.84 8.10
CA VAL A 132 22.24 9.95 9.00
C VAL A 132 22.78 10.06 10.42
N TYR A 133 22.38 11.13 11.11
CA TYR A 133 22.69 11.38 12.51
C TYR A 133 21.58 10.78 13.36
N GLU A 134 21.87 9.67 14.03
CA GLU A 134 20.92 9.01 14.93
C GLU A 134 21.00 9.61 16.34
N LYS A 135 19.94 9.45 17.15
CA LYS A 135 19.82 10.11 18.47
C LYS A 135 20.95 9.76 19.45
N ASP A 136 21.65 8.65 19.22
CA ASP A 136 22.75 8.17 20.06
C ASP A 136 24.13 8.70 19.62
N ASN A 137 24.19 9.78 18.83
CA ASN A 137 25.41 10.32 18.21
C ASN A 137 26.15 9.33 17.30
N GLU A 138 25.50 8.24 16.90
CA GLU A 138 26.01 7.35 15.86
C GLU A 138 25.76 7.96 14.48
N VAL A 139 26.81 7.98 13.66
CA VAL A 139 26.74 8.42 12.27
C VAL A 139 26.77 7.17 11.39
N LYS A 140 25.69 6.94 10.66
CA LYS A 140 25.59 5.83 9.70
C LYS A 140 25.54 6.39 8.29
N ALA A 141 26.42 5.89 7.43
CA ALA A 141 26.34 6.13 6.00
C ALA A 141 25.20 5.28 5.43
N GLN A 142 24.21 5.94 4.83
CA GLN A 142 23.13 5.28 4.09
C GLN A 142 23.20 5.67 2.62
N LYS A 143 22.79 4.75 1.75
CA LYS A 143 22.75 5.01 0.31
C LYS A 143 21.60 5.96 -0.01
N ARG A 144 21.85 6.95 -0.88
CA ARG A 144 20.82 7.80 -1.45
C ARG A 144 19.98 7.00 -2.44
N GLU A 145 18.67 7.05 -2.26
CA GLU A 145 17.71 6.37 -3.14
C GLU A 145 16.60 7.33 -3.56
N TRP A 146 16.30 7.36 -4.85
CA TRP A 146 15.14 8.07 -5.38
C TRP A 146 13.91 7.17 -5.21
N LYS A 147 13.06 7.52 -4.26
CA LYS A 147 11.91 6.72 -3.83
C LYS A 147 10.61 7.43 -4.17
N LYS A 148 9.55 6.64 -4.20
CA LYS A 148 8.18 7.12 -4.37
C LYS A 148 7.44 6.96 -3.05
N TYR A 149 6.56 7.90 -2.73
CA TYR A 149 5.66 7.75 -1.60
C TYR A 149 4.72 6.54 -1.78
N GLU A 150 4.31 5.91 -0.68
CA GLU A 150 3.39 4.77 -0.69
C GLU A 150 2.01 5.15 -1.27
N PHE A 151 1.54 6.36 -0.95
CA PHE A 151 0.34 6.96 -1.51
C PHE A 151 0.71 7.94 -2.62
N HIS A 152 0.28 7.66 -3.85
CA HIS A 152 0.65 8.44 -5.03
C HIS A 152 -0.40 8.32 -6.16
N TYR A 153 -0.30 9.18 -7.17
CA TYR A 153 -1.30 9.35 -8.23
C TYR A 153 -0.78 9.00 -9.64
N ASP A 154 0.17 8.07 -9.77
CA ASP A 154 0.77 7.77 -11.10
C ASP A 154 -0.15 6.96 -12.01
N ASN A 155 -0.99 6.11 -11.41
CA ASN A 155 -1.91 5.23 -12.10
C ASN A 155 -3.28 5.36 -11.44
N VAL A 156 -4.35 5.19 -12.23
CA VAL A 156 -5.73 5.34 -11.74
C VAL A 156 -6.04 4.40 -10.58
N LEU A 157 -5.51 3.17 -10.58
CA LEU A 157 -5.72 2.22 -9.49
C LEU A 157 -5.10 2.69 -8.16
N TRP A 158 -3.87 3.22 -8.20
CA TRP A 158 -3.20 3.78 -7.02
C TRP A 158 -3.83 5.10 -6.59
N ALA A 159 -4.31 5.91 -7.53
CA ALA A 159 -5.09 7.10 -7.25
C ALA A 159 -6.40 6.78 -6.53
N LEU A 160 -7.13 5.76 -6.97
CA LEU A 160 -8.33 5.26 -6.30
C LEU A 160 -8.04 4.79 -4.87
N LEU A 161 -6.95 4.03 -4.66
CA LEU A 161 -6.55 3.60 -3.32
C LEU A 161 -6.20 4.80 -2.42
N THR A 162 -5.46 5.76 -2.96
CA THR A 162 -5.07 6.97 -2.24
C THR A 162 -6.30 7.81 -1.87
N LEU A 163 -7.23 8.03 -2.80
CA LEU A 163 -8.49 8.74 -2.54
C LEU A 163 -9.40 7.98 -1.56
N PHE A 164 -9.36 6.65 -1.58
CA PHE A 164 -10.03 5.82 -0.59
C PHE A 164 -9.48 6.10 0.82
N THR A 165 -8.17 6.06 1.01
CA THR A 165 -7.51 6.43 2.28
C THR A 165 -7.85 7.87 2.71
N VAL A 166 -7.87 8.81 1.77
CA VAL A 166 -8.29 10.19 2.05
C VAL A 166 -9.76 10.25 2.50
N SER A 167 -10.65 9.49 1.87
CA SER A 167 -12.08 9.44 2.21
C SER A 167 -12.36 8.81 3.59
N THR A 168 -11.53 7.87 4.04
CA THR A 168 -11.65 7.30 5.39
C THR A 168 -11.15 8.24 6.48
N GLY A 169 -10.51 9.36 6.12
CA GLY A 169 -9.98 10.32 7.07
C GLY A 169 -8.67 9.89 7.74
N GLU A 170 -8.04 8.82 7.26
CA GLU A 170 -6.75 8.35 7.77
C GLU A 170 -5.62 8.75 6.83
N GLY A 171 -4.50 9.27 7.35
CA GLY A 171 -3.32 9.61 6.54
C GLY A 171 -3.50 10.76 5.53
N TRP A 172 -4.70 11.33 5.40
CA TRP A 172 -4.98 12.43 4.46
C TRP A 172 -4.09 13.68 4.65
N PRO A 173 -3.67 14.10 5.87
CA PRO A 173 -2.81 15.28 6.00
C PRO A 173 -1.44 15.04 5.38
N GLN A 174 -0.94 13.81 5.44
CA GLN A 174 0.33 13.42 4.83
C GLN A 174 0.21 13.43 3.30
N VAL A 175 -0.87 12.85 2.76
CA VAL A 175 -1.14 12.87 1.30
C VAL A 175 -1.29 14.30 0.79
N LEU A 176 -2.04 15.15 1.51
CA LEU A 176 -2.20 16.57 1.19
C LEU A 176 -0.84 17.29 1.22
N LYS A 177 -0.05 17.11 2.29
CA LYS A 177 1.28 17.73 2.39
C LYS A 177 2.17 17.33 1.21
N HIS A 178 2.27 16.05 0.90
CA HIS A 178 3.04 15.56 -0.25
C HIS A 178 2.52 16.14 -1.58
N SER A 179 1.22 16.41 -1.69
CA SER A 179 0.62 17.02 -2.89
C SER A 179 0.94 18.50 -3.03
N VAL A 180 0.97 19.23 -1.91
CA VAL A 180 1.31 20.67 -1.88
C VAL A 180 2.79 20.89 -2.12
N ASP A 181 3.62 19.99 -1.59
CA ASP A 181 5.07 20.05 -1.74
C ASP A 181 5.53 19.49 -3.11
N ALA A 182 4.63 18.85 -3.88
CA ALA A 182 4.96 18.24 -5.17
C ALA A 182 5.39 19.29 -6.23
N THR A 183 6.53 19.05 -6.87
CA THR A 183 7.13 19.97 -7.85
C THR A 183 6.92 19.51 -9.29
N TYR A 184 7.97 19.04 -9.96
CA TYR A 184 8.01 18.52 -11.33
C TYR A 184 8.46 17.06 -11.31
N GLU A 185 8.32 16.34 -12.43
CA GLU A 185 8.55 14.89 -12.46
C GLU A 185 9.97 14.45 -12.05
N ASN A 186 10.98 15.27 -12.33
CA ASN A 186 12.40 14.96 -12.05
C ASN A 186 12.95 15.73 -10.83
N GLN A 187 12.07 16.38 -10.08
CA GLN A 187 12.42 17.22 -8.94
C GLN A 187 11.65 16.74 -7.71
N GLY A 188 12.31 16.79 -6.56
CA GLY A 188 11.81 16.34 -5.28
C GLY A 188 10.83 17.36 -4.70
N PRO A 189 10.21 17.03 -3.56
CA PRO A 189 9.25 17.92 -2.93
C PRO A 189 9.94 19.20 -2.42
N SER A 190 9.30 20.35 -2.65
CA SER A 190 9.71 21.64 -2.09
C SER A 190 8.57 22.18 -1.22
N PRO A 191 8.82 22.49 0.06
CA PRO A 191 7.78 22.93 0.99
C PRO A 191 6.94 24.09 0.44
N GLY A 192 5.62 23.89 0.36
CA GLY A 192 4.67 24.95 -0.03
C GLY A 192 4.73 25.37 -1.51
N TYR A 193 5.37 24.61 -2.39
CA TYR A 193 5.57 25.00 -3.79
C TYR A 193 4.26 25.20 -4.57
N ARG A 194 3.24 24.34 -4.35
CA ARG A 194 1.93 24.42 -5.02
C ARG A 194 0.78 24.40 -4.03
N MET A 195 0.65 25.45 -3.21
CA MET A 195 -0.45 25.58 -2.25
C MET A 195 -1.85 25.49 -2.91
N GLU A 196 -1.96 25.93 -4.17
CA GLU A 196 -3.18 25.86 -4.99
C GLU A 196 -3.75 24.44 -5.11
N MET A 197 -2.89 23.42 -5.07
CA MET A 197 -3.30 22.01 -5.17
C MET A 197 -4.13 21.55 -3.96
N SER A 198 -4.10 22.30 -2.85
CA SER A 198 -4.97 22.07 -1.69
C SER A 198 -6.45 22.21 -2.05
N ILE A 199 -6.78 23.04 -3.05
CA ILE A 199 -8.17 23.26 -3.50
C ILE A 199 -8.80 21.94 -3.95
N PHE A 200 -8.05 21.06 -4.62
CA PHE A 200 -8.53 19.74 -5.02
C PHE A 200 -9.08 18.94 -3.82
N TYR A 201 -8.35 18.93 -2.71
CA TYR A 201 -8.76 18.23 -1.49
C TYR A 201 -9.92 18.91 -0.79
N VAL A 202 -9.98 20.25 -0.79
CA VAL A 202 -11.13 20.99 -0.25
C VAL A 202 -12.40 20.65 -1.03
N VAL A 203 -12.35 20.67 -2.36
CA VAL A 203 -13.48 20.28 -3.20
C VAL A 203 -13.85 18.82 -2.95
N TYR A 204 -12.87 17.92 -2.86
CA TYR A 204 -13.11 16.53 -2.55
C TYR A 204 -13.83 16.37 -1.19
N PHE A 205 -13.34 17.00 -0.11
CA PHE A 205 -13.95 16.89 1.22
C PHE A 205 -15.32 17.57 1.35
N VAL A 206 -15.67 18.51 0.49
CA VAL A 206 -17.01 19.12 0.49
C VAL A 206 -17.97 18.31 -0.37
N VAL A 207 -17.58 18.03 -1.60
CA VAL A 207 -18.45 17.40 -2.60
C VAL A 207 -18.63 15.91 -2.31
N PHE A 208 -17.58 15.21 -1.90
CA PHE A 208 -17.61 13.77 -1.73
C PHE A 208 -18.54 13.32 -0.59
N PRO A 209 -18.50 13.91 0.63
CA PRO A 209 -19.44 13.56 1.68
C PRO A 209 -20.87 13.94 1.34
N PHE A 210 -21.10 15.08 0.66
CA PHE A 210 -22.44 15.47 0.22
C PHE A 210 -23.03 14.44 -0.75
N PHE A 211 -22.26 14.02 -1.75
CA PHE A 211 -22.65 12.98 -2.68
C PHE A 211 -22.88 11.63 -1.96
N PHE A 212 -21.99 11.26 -1.04
CA PHE A 212 -22.10 10.03 -0.25
C PHE A 212 -23.39 10.00 0.58
N VAL A 213 -23.71 11.08 1.29
CA VAL A 213 -24.94 11.21 2.08
C VAL A 213 -26.17 11.11 1.16
N ASN A 214 -26.16 11.77 0.01
CA ASN A 214 -27.28 11.71 -0.93
C ASN A 214 -27.53 10.29 -1.46
N ILE A 215 -26.46 9.57 -1.82
CA ILE A 215 -26.57 8.16 -2.22
C ILE A 215 -27.07 7.30 -1.06
N PHE A 216 -26.55 7.51 0.14
CA PHE A 216 -26.91 6.74 1.31
C PHE A 216 -28.38 6.94 1.73
N VAL A 217 -28.87 8.17 1.67
CA VAL A 217 -30.29 8.48 1.91
C VAL A 217 -31.17 7.83 0.85
N ALA A 218 -30.80 7.93 -0.43
CA ALA A 218 -31.53 7.28 -1.51
C ALA A 218 -31.58 5.75 -1.33
N LEU A 219 -30.47 5.13 -0.92
CA LEU A 219 -30.40 3.70 -0.58
C LEU A 219 -31.41 3.35 0.50
N ILE A 220 -31.38 4.07 1.62
CA ILE A 220 -32.25 3.81 2.77
C ILE A 220 -33.72 3.88 2.34
N ILE A 221 -34.09 4.92 1.56
CA ILE A 221 -35.45 5.08 1.04
C ILE A 221 -35.85 3.89 0.16
N ILE A 222 -35.02 3.51 -0.81
CA ILE A 222 -35.30 2.38 -1.71
C ILE A 222 -35.47 1.09 -0.90
N THR A 223 -34.61 0.83 0.07
CA THR A 223 -34.71 -0.38 0.90
C THR A 223 -35.96 -0.38 1.78
N PHE A 224 -36.37 0.76 2.32
CA PHE A 224 -37.60 0.86 3.11
C PHE A 224 -38.85 0.71 2.25
N GLN A 225 -38.85 1.29 1.04
CA GLN A 225 -39.94 1.11 0.08
C GLN A 225 -40.05 -0.35 -0.33
N GLU A 226 -38.93 -1.00 -0.68
CA GLU A 226 -38.91 -2.41 -1.09
C GLU A 226 -39.38 -3.35 0.04
N GLN A 227 -39.05 -3.06 1.30
CA GLN A 227 -39.57 -3.81 2.45
C GLN A 227 -41.05 -3.53 2.72
N GLY A 228 -41.47 -2.27 2.61
CA GLY A 228 -42.88 -1.87 2.76
C GLY A 228 -43.78 -2.56 1.74
N ASP A 229 -43.37 -2.59 0.47
CA ASP A 229 -44.13 -3.20 -0.62
C ASP A 229 -44.27 -4.73 -0.42
N LYS A 230 -43.20 -5.42 0.00
CA LYS A 230 -43.24 -6.87 0.31
C LYS A 230 -44.22 -7.20 1.44
N MET A 231 -44.19 -6.43 2.53
CA MET A 231 -45.11 -6.63 3.66
C MET A 231 -46.58 -6.39 3.25
N MET A 232 -46.82 -5.38 2.40
CA MET A 232 -48.16 -5.09 1.89
C MET A 232 -48.67 -6.20 0.96
N GLU A 233 -47.80 -6.77 0.12
CA GLU A 233 -48.14 -7.90 -0.74
C GLU A 233 -48.50 -9.14 0.08
N GLU A 234 -47.69 -9.51 1.08
CA GLU A 234 -47.98 -10.63 2.00
C GLU A 234 -49.33 -10.46 2.72
N TYR A 235 -49.61 -9.26 3.23
CA TYR A 235 -50.90 -8.94 3.86
C TYR A 235 -52.08 -9.12 2.89
N SER A 236 -51.91 -8.71 1.63
CA SER A 236 -52.95 -8.85 0.60
C SER A 236 -53.23 -10.32 0.25
N LEU A 237 -52.20 -11.16 0.23
CA LEU A 237 -52.29 -12.60 -0.01
C LEU A 237 -53.01 -13.29 1.16
N GLU A 238 -52.61 -13.01 2.40
CA GLU A 238 -53.27 -13.56 3.60
C GLU A 238 -54.77 -13.23 3.61
N LYS A 239 -55.13 -11.97 3.34
CA LYS A 239 -56.53 -11.54 3.27
C LYS A 239 -57.32 -12.26 2.16
N ASN A 240 -56.69 -12.49 1.01
CA ASN A 240 -57.32 -13.22 -0.10
C ASN A 240 -57.48 -14.71 0.24
N GLU A 241 -56.49 -15.35 0.83
CA GLU A 241 -56.58 -16.74 1.30
C GLU A 241 -57.70 -16.92 2.33
N VAL A 242 -57.80 -16.02 3.31
CA VAL A 242 -58.91 -16.03 4.29
C VAL A 242 -60.25 -15.86 3.57
N ARG A 243 -60.38 -14.92 2.64
CA ARG A 243 -61.62 -14.72 1.87
C ARG A 243 -62.00 -15.95 1.03
N HIS A 244 -61.03 -16.62 0.43
CA HIS A 244 -61.26 -17.86 -0.31
C HIS A 244 -61.64 -19.02 0.63
N GLY A 245 -60.97 -19.16 1.78
CA GLY A 245 -61.31 -20.14 2.82
C GLY A 245 -62.75 -20.01 3.31
N TRP A 246 -63.22 -18.79 3.60
CA TRP A 246 -64.62 -18.52 3.95
C TRP A 246 -65.59 -18.89 2.82
N ARG A 247 -65.22 -18.63 1.56
CA ARG A 247 -66.06 -18.92 0.38
C ARG A 247 -66.24 -20.42 0.12
N TRP A 248 -65.27 -21.25 0.48
CA TRP A 248 -65.36 -22.71 0.36
C TRP A 248 -66.02 -23.36 1.58
N GLY A 249 -65.79 -22.83 2.79
CA GLY A 249 -66.47 -23.31 4.01
C GLY A 249 -67.99 -23.13 4.00
N HIS A 250 -68.51 -22.09 3.34
CA HIS A 250 -69.95 -21.84 3.21
C HIS A 250 -70.65 -22.63 2.09
N ARG A 251 -69.91 -23.36 1.23
CA ARG A 251 -70.47 -24.04 0.05
C ARG A 251 -70.49 -25.57 0.19
N GLY A 252 -70.00 -26.10 1.31
CA GLY A 252 -69.83 -27.55 1.56
C GLY A 252 -70.51 -28.10 2.81
N GLY A 253 -71.44 -27.35 3.42
CA GLY A 253 -72.34 -27.82 4.48
C GLY A 253 -73.78 -27.56 4.09
#